data_AF-A0A5K1D6J1-F1
#
_entry.id   AF-A0A5K1D6J1-F1
#
_cell.length_a   1.000
_cell.length_b   1.000
_cell.length_c   1.000
_cell.angle_alpha   90.00
_cell.angle_beta   90.00
_cell.angle_gamma   90.00
#
_symmetry.space_group_name_H-M   'P 1'
#
loop_
_entity.id
_entity.type
_entity.pdbx_description
1 polymer ?
#
loop_
_entity_poly.entity_id
_entity_poly.type
_entity_poly.pdbx_seq_one_letter_code
_entity_poly.pdbx_strand_id
1 'polypeptide(L)' 'MDEGDSVQAFKNQSITFSEKDLSKWGYFHEDALYIIVQVNGMTVPHVLIDGGSGLNICPDLTAKTL' A
#
# COMPACT_ATOMS: atom_id res chain seq x y z
N MET A 1 2.29 -25.05 -4.58
CA MET A 1 2.47 -23.79 -3.84
C MET A 1 2.79 -22.80 -4.92
N ASP A 2 1.75 -22.15 -5.44
CA ASP A 2 1.88 -21.23 -6.56
C ASP A 2 2.69 -20.02 -6.09
N GLU A 3 3.87 -19.83 -6.67
CA GLU A 3 4.61 -18.58 -6.56
C GLU A 3 3.71 -17.50 -7.15
N GLY A 4 3.21 -16.61 -6.29
CA GLY A 4 2.38 -15.49 -6.68
C GLY A 4 3.10 -14.70 -7.77
N ASP A 5 2.45 -14.55 -8.91
CA ASP A 5 2.93 -13.86 -10.10
C ASP A 5 3.43 -12.47 -9.68
N SER A 6 4.75 -12.27 -9.70
CA SER A 6 5.35 -11.01 -9.26
C SER A 6 5.21 -10.00 -10.40
N VAL A 7 4.19 -9.15 -10.29
CA VAL A 7 3.96 -8.08 -11.27
C VAL A 7 5.09 -7.07 -11.13
N GLN A 8 5.94 -7.00 -12.16
CA GLN A 8 7.01 -6.01 -12.23
C GLN A 8 6.36 -4.62 -12.38
N ALA A 9 6.52 -3.78 -11.36
CA ALA A 9 5.86 -2.48 -11.33
C ALA A 9 6.44 -1.55 -12.42
N PHE A 10 5.64 -1.22 -13.44
CA PHE A 10 6.03 -0.24 -14.46
C PHE A 10 5.80 1.18 -13.95
N LYS A 11 6.65 2.11 -14.38
CA LYS A 11 6.49 3.54 -14.09
C LYS A 11 5.09 3.99 -14.57
N ASN A 12 4.26 4.48 -13.66
CA ASN A 12 2.84 4.88 -13.84
C ASN A 12 1.77 3.78 -13.71
N GLN A 13 2.07 2.64 -13.10
CA GLN A 13 0.99 1.73 -12.68
C GLN A 13 0.24 2.33 -11.49
N SER A 14 -1.04 2.63 -11.70
CA SER A 14 -1.96 3.03 -10.63
C SER A 14 -2.42 1.79 -9.86
N ILE A 15 -2.35 1.84 -8.54
CA ILE A 15 -3.08 0.90 -7.69
C ILE A 15 -4.53 1.36 -7.69
N THR A 16 -5.43 0.54 -8.23
CA THR A 16 -6.87 0.83 -8.29
C THR A 16 -7.64 -0.26 -7.55
N PHE A 17 -8.66 0.14 -6.81
CA PHE A 17 -9.59 -0.77 -6.14
C PHE A 17 -10.95 -0.66 -6.83
N SER A 18 -11.55 -1.82 -7.11
CA SER A 18 -12.91 -1.93 -7.63
C SER A 18 -13.90 -2.16 -6.50
N GLU A 19 -15.20 -2.04 -6.80
CA GLU A 19 -16.26 -2.39 -5.83
C GLU A 19 -16.19 -3.85 -5.36
N LYS A 20 -15.55 -4.74 -6.13
CA LYS A 20 -15.35 -6.15 -5.74
C LYS A 20 -14.28 -6.31 -4.67
N ASP A 21 -13.38 -5.33 -4.55
CA ASP A 21 -12.31 -5.30 -3.56
C ASP A 21 -12.78 -4.68 -2.23
N LEU A 22 -13.96 -4.05 -2.23
CA LEU A 22 -14.62 -3.55 -1.02
C LEU A 22 -15.19 -4.71 -0.21
N SER A 23 -15.17 -4.57 1.11
CA SER A 23 -15.83 -5.55 1.99
C SER A 23 -17.35 -5.48 1.82
N LYS A 24 -18.06 -6.49 2.32
CA LYS A 24 -19.54 -6.50 2.33
C LYS A 24 -20.17 -5.29 3.03
N TRP A 25 -19.40 -4.54 3.82
CA TRP A 25 -19.84 -3.32 4.51
C TRP A 25 -19.76 -2.05 3.64
N GLY A 26 -19.29 -2.15 2.40
CA GLY A 26 -19.23 -1.04 1.45
C GLY A 26 -18.37 0.12 1.97
N TYR A 27 -18.79 1.37 1.73
CA TYR A 27 -18.04 2.58 2.13
C TYR A 27 -17.86 2.79 3.64
N PHE A 28 -18.54 2.01 4.49
CA PHE A 28 -18.37 2.05 5.95
C PHE A 28 -17.22 1.14 6.40
N HIS A 29 -16.05 1.34 5.80
CA HIS A 29 -14.83 0.76 6.32
C HIS A 29 -14.32 1.62 7.48
N GLU A 30 -14.27 1.05 8.68
CA GLU A 30 -13.64 1.70 9.85
C GLU A 30 -12.11 1.56 9.80
N ASP A 31 -11.61 0.54 9.09
CA ASP A 31 -10.19 0.23 9.01
C ASP A 31 -9.49 1.02 7.88
N ALA A 32 -8.33 1.57 8.19
CA ALA A 32 -7.48 2.25 7.22
C ALA A 32 -6.83 1.27 6.23
N LEU A 33 -6.67 1.71 4.98
CA LEU A 33 -6.04 0.91 3.93
C LEU A 33 -4.51 0.96 4.05
N TYR A 34 -3.92 -0.17 4.42
CA TYR A 34 -2.47 -0.32 4.51
C TYR A 34 -1.92 -1.29 3.46
N ILE A 35 -0.73 -1.01 2.97
CA ILE A 35 0.07 -1.92 2.16
C ILE A 35 1.40 -2.24 2.84
N ILE A 36 2.05 -3.29 2.37
CA ILE A 36 3.44 -3.60 2.70
C ILE A 36 4.29 -3.12 1.52
N VAL A 37 5.34 -2.34 1.80
CA VAL A 37 6.28 -1.87 0.78
C VAL A 37 7.65 -2.49 1.03
N GLN A 38 8.29 -2.99 -0.02
CA GLN A 38 9.68 -3.42 0.03
C GLN A 38 10.57 -2.35 -0.62
N VAL A 39 11.55 -1.84 0.12
CA VAL A 39 12.50 -0.82 -0.34
C VAL A 39 13.90 -1.25 0.07
N ASN A 40 14.85 -1.28 -0.86
CA ASN A 40 16.26 -1.66 -0.59
C ASN A 40 16.43 -2.98 0.18
N GLY A 41 15.55 -3.96 -0.05
CA GLY A 41 15.56 -5.25 0.67
C GLY A 41 14.92 -5.22 2.06
N MET A 42 14.38 -4.08 2.49
CA MET A 42 13.68 -3.93 3.76
C MET A 42 12.17 -3.83 3.59
N THR A 43 11.46 -4.40 4.54
CA THR A 43 10.00 -4.43 4.57
C THR A 43 9.49 -3.33 5.47
N VAL A 44 8.74 -2.40 4.91
CA VAL A 44 7.98 -1.38 5.67
C VAL A 44 6.54 -1.88 5.80
N PRO A 45 6.13 -2.39 6.98
CA PRO A 45 4.76 -2.78 7.22
C PRO A 45 3.88 -1.53 7.43
N HIS A 46 2.59 -1.66 7.15
CA HIS A 46 1.57 -0.63 7.44
C HIS A 46 1.80 0.73 6.76
N VAL A 47 2.14 0.75 5.47
CA VAL A 47 2.15 2.00 4.69
C VAL A 47 0.72 2.39 4.36
N LEU A 48 0.26 3.53 4.89
CA LEU A 48 -1.09 4.04 4.66
C LEU A 48 -1.24 4.54 3.22
N ILE A 49 -2.32 4.12 2.56
CA ILE A 49 -2.77 4.70 1.30
C ILE A 49 -3.81 5.77 1.61
N ASP A 50 -3.38 7.02 1.65
CA ASP A 50 -4.22 8.19 1.89
C ASP A 50 -4.41 9.01 0.60
N GLY A 51 -5.57 8.84 -0.05
CA GLY A 51 -5.94 9.60 -1.25
C GLY A 51 -6.32 11.05 -0.99
N GLY A 52 -6.50 11.47 0.27
CA GLY A 52 -6.78 12.85 0.66
C GLY A 52 -5.52 13.69 0.91
N SER A 53 -4.36 13.05 1.05
CA SER A 53 -3.09 13.71 1.31
C SER A 53 -2.43 14.28 0.04
N GLY A 54 -1.86 15.48 0.15
CA GLY A 54 -1.11 16.12 -0.95
C GLY A 54 0.37 15.73 -1.04
N LEU A 55 0.89 14.98 -0.06
CA LEU A 55 2.30 14.61 0.07
C LEU A 55 2.48 13.23 0.70
N ASN A 56 3.57 12.56 0.35
CA ASN A 56 4.00 11.32 0.99
C ASN A 56 4.82 11.64 2.24
N ILE A 57 4.46 11.07 3.39
CA ILE A 57 5.13 11.29 4.67
C ILE A 57 5.78 9.99 5.12
N CYS A 58 7.06 10.04 5.52
CA CYS A 58 7.79 8.92 6.11
C CYS A 58 8.32 9.33 7.48
N PRO A 59 8.01 8.60 8.57
CA PRO A 59 8.61 8.85 9.88
C PRO A 59 10.13 8.76 9.83
N ASP A 60 10.81 9.67 10.55
CA ASP A 60 12.28 9.73 10.58
C ASP A 60 12.93 8.40 11.00
N LEU A 61 12.33 7.69 11.96
CA LEU A 61 12.83 6.37 12.37
C LEU A 61 12.77 5.36 11.23
N THR A 62 11.67 5.31 10.47
CA THR A 62 11.53 4.44 9.30
C THR A 62 12.55 4.83 8.23
N ALA A 63 12.70 6.12 7.93
CA ALA A 63 13.64 6.61 6.92
C ALA A 63 15.10 6.29 7.27
N LYS A 64 15.48 6.34 8.55
CA LYS A 64 16.82 5.98 9.02
C LYS A 64 17.11 4.48 8.96
N THR A 65 16.06 3.67 9.04
CA THR A 65 16.19 2.23 8.89
C THR A 65 16.20 1.80 7.43
N LEU A 66 15.65 2.60 6.50
CA LEU A 66 15.58 2.34 5.05
C LEU A 66 16.91 2.51 4.31
#